data_AF-A0A2M7GEW3-F1
#
_entry.id   AF-A0A2M7GEW3-F1
#
_cell.length_a   1.000
_cell.length_b   1.000
_cell.length_c   1.000
_cell.angle_alpha   90.00
_cell.angle_beta   90.00
_cell.angle_gamma   90.00
#
_symmetry.space_group_name_H-M   'P 1'
#
loop_
_entity.id
_entity.type
_entity.pdbx_description
1 polymer ?
#
loop_
_entity_poly.entity_id
_entity_poly.type
_entity_poly.pdbx_seq_one_letter_code
_entity_poly.pdbx_strand_id
1 'polypeptide(L)'
;MSDHKLKEWEKRFDYATHSDLLAANIGVFVLKTVIILNAGALVTLIAAYPHLRNETGFVARLPEAGTLFFWGLAAAIVAGFLGYIYQSLVTRNEWDQMAVRFPAPNTKPPKQWAKPTSTILIIIILLLGVFAIGVFLKGASHMLDAFKIDKSQIEQTTKSKAAEANKQ
;
A
#
# COMPACT_ATOMS: atom_id res chain seq x y z
N MET A 1 8.79 -34.06 30.62
CA MET A 1 9.50 -32.88 30.09
C MET A 1 9.81 -31.99 31.28
N SER A 2 11.05 -31.54 31.49
CA SER A 2 11.37 -30.74 32.70
C SER A 2 10.73 -29.36 32.62
N ASP A 3 10.18 -28.85 33.74
CA ASP A 3 9.49 -27.55 33.84
C ASP A 3 10.29 -26.38 33.24
N HIS A 4 11.63 -26.47 33.31
CA HIS A 4 12.53 -25.50 32.70
C HIS A 4 12.40 -25.41 31.17
N LYS A 5 12.25 -26.56 30.49
CA LYS A 5 12.08 -26.59 29.02
C LYS A 5 10.70 -26.06 28.61
N LEU A 6 9.70 -26.22 29.47
CA LEU A 6 8.35 -25.69 29.24
C LEU A 6 8.35 -24.15 29.34
N LYS A 7 8.94 -23.59 30.41
CA LYS A 7 9.04 -22.13 30.61
C LYS A 7 9.91 -21.42 29.57
N GLU A 8 11.05 -22.01 29.19
CA GLU A 8 11.90 -21.41 28.15
C GLU A 8 11.22 -21.43 26.79
N TRP A 9 10.43 -22.48 26.51
CA TRP A 9 9.64 -22.58 25.29
C TRP A 9 8.50 -21.56 25.26
N GLU A 10 7.73 -21.44 26.35
CA GLU A 10 6.63 -20.49 26.50
C GLU A 10 7.13 -19.06 26.26
N LYS A 11 8.30 -18.71 26.80
CA LYS A 11 8.94 -17.41 26.61
C LYS A 11 9.39 -17.14 25.18
N ARG A 12 9.90 -18.16 24.46
CA ARG A 12 10.29 -18.04 23.04
C ARG A 12 9.07 -17.99 22.12
N PHE A 13 8.01 -18.71 22.47
CA PHE A 13 6.75 -18.72 21.76
C PHE A 13 6.07 -17.34 21.88
N ASP A 14 5.97 -16.79 23.09
CA ASP A 14 5.45 -15.44 23.31
C ASP A 14 6.22 -14.39 22.50
N TYR A 15 7.55 -14.50 22.44
CA TYR A 15 8.38 -13.59 21.65
C TYR A 15 8.15 -13.71 20.14
N ALA A 16 8.04 -14.93 19.62
CA ALA A 16 7.80 -15.16 18.19
C ALA A 16 6.41 -14.66 17.78
N THR A 17 5.38 -15.01 18.54
CA THR A 17 4.01 -14.56 18.29
C THR A 17 3.87 -13.05 18.45
N HIS A 18 4.53 -12.43 19.43
CA HIS A 18 4.53 -10.97 19.57
C HIS A 18 5.25 -10.27 18.41
N SER A 19 6.40 -10.80 17.95
CA SER A 19 7.14 -10.24 16.82
C SER A 19 6.34 -10.31 15.53
N ASP A 20 5.70 -11.46 15.25
CA ASP A 20 4.92 -11.67 14.04
C ASP A 20 3.60 -10.87 14.08
N LEU A 21 2.97 -10.75 15.25
CA LEU A 21 1.82 -9.87 15.46
C LEU A 21 2.17 -8.40 15.23
N LEU A 22 3.32 -7.94 15.74
CA LEU A 22 3.81 -6.58 15.53
C LEU A 22 4.07 -6.31 14.04
N ALA A 23 4.76 -7.22 13.36
CA ALA A 23 5.03 -7.12 11.93
C ALA A 23 3.75 -7.11 11.09
N ALA A 24 2.78 -7.97 11.40
CA ALA A 24 1.47 -7.99 10.76
C ALA A 24 0.71 -6.68 10.99
N ASN A 25 0.70 -6.16 12.23
CA ASN A 25 0.06 -4.89 12.56
C ASN A 25 0.70 -3.70 11.82
N ILE A 26 2.03 -3.66 11.73
CA ILE A 26 2.76 -2.66 10.94
C ILE A 26 2.38 -2.79 9.46
N GLY A 27 2.36 -4.00 8.90
CA GLY A 27 1.98 -4.25 7.51
C GLY A 27 0.56 -3.77 7.20
N VAL A 28 -0.40 -4.10 8.06
CA VAL A 28 -1.80 -3.65 7.94
C VAL A 28 -1.91 -2.14 8.07
N PHE A 29 -1.16 -1.52 8.99
CA PHE A 29 -1.13 -0.06 9.15
C PHE A 29 -0.60 0.64 7.88
N VAL A 30 0.50 0.15 7.31
CA VAL A 30 1.06 0.68 6.07
C VAL A 30 0.06 0.53 4.92
N LEU A 31 -0.57 -0.64 4.77
CA LEU A 31 -1.60 -0.90 3.77
C LEU A 31 -2.79 0.07 3.88
N LYS A 32 -3.32 0.27 5.09
CA LYS A 32 -4.39 1.24 5.34
C LYS A 32 -3.97 2.65 4.95
N THR A 33 -2.73 3.03 5.29
CA THR A 33 -2.17 4.34 4.93
C THR A 33 -2.11 4.51 3.42
N VAL A 34 -1.62 3.52 2.67
CA VAL A 34 -1.55 3.56 1.20
C VAL A 34 -2.94 3.66 0.56
N ILE A 35 -3.94 2.94 1.10
CA ILE A 35 -5.33 3.05 0.67
C ILE A 35 -5.86 4.48 0.89
N ILE A 36 -5.68 5.03 2.10
CA ILE A 36 -6.12 6.39 2.44
C ILE A 36 -5.45 7.43 1.54
N LEU A 37 -4.14 7.30 1.28
CA LEU A 37 -3.41 8.23 0.41
C LEU A 37 -3.95 8.22 -1.03
N ASN A 38 -4.13 7.04 -1.63
CA ASN A 38 -4.63 6.93 -3.00
C ASN A 38 -6.10 7.36 -3.11
N ALA A 39 -6.94 6.95 -2.17
CA ALA A 39 -8.35 7.37 -2.13
C ALA A 39 -8.48 8.89 -1.90
N GLY A 40 -7.70 9.44 -0.96
CA GLY A 40 -7.66 10.86 -0.68
C GLY A 40 -7.19 11.68 -1.88
N ALA A 41 -6.18 11.21 -2.60
CA ALA A 41 -5.72 11.84 -3.84
C ALA A 41 -6.81 11.83 -4.93
N LEU A 42 -7.52 10.72 -5.12
CA LEU A 42 -8.65 10.63 -6.06
C LEU A 42 -9.78 11.59 -5.69
N VAL A 43 -10.20 11.60 -4.43
CA VAL A 43 -11.26 12.50 -3.95
C VAL A 43 -10.85 13.95 -4.14
N THR A 44 -9.59 14.29 -3.84
CA THR A 44 -9.04 15.63 -4.03
C THR A 44 -9.03 16.03 -5.50
N LEU A 45 -8.64 15.13 -6.41
CA LEU A 45 -8.68 15.39 -7.86
C LEU A 45 -10.12 15.65 -8.34
N ILE A 46 -11.08 14.84 -7.91
CA ILE A 46 -12.49 15.00 -8.29
C ILE A 46 -13.04 16.33 -7.75
N ALA A 47 -12.72 16.68 -6.50
CA ALA A 47 -13.13 17.94 -5.89
C ALA A 47 -12.49 19.17 -6.56
N ALA A 48 -11.24 19.06 -7.01
CA ALA A 48 -10.51 20.13 -7.68
C ALA A 48 -10.91 20.27 -9.17
N TYR A 49 -11.47 19.23 -9.78
CA TYR A 49 -11.79 19.19 -11.21
C TYR A 49 -12.60 20.39 -11.72
N PRO A 50 -13.68 20.86 -11.06
CA PRO A 50 -14.46 22.01 -11.55
C PRO A 50 -13.65 23.30 -11.68
N HIS A 51 -12.64 23.48 -10.82
CA HIS A 51 -11.78 24.66 -10.81
C HIS A 51 -10.64 24.55 -11.83
N LEU A 52 -10.13 23.33 -12.06
CA LEU A 52 -8.97 23.06 -12.92
C LEU A 52 -9.33 22.73 -14.37
N ARG A 53 -10.61 22.48 -14.69
CA ARG A 53 -11.05 22.05 -16.03
C ARG A 53 -10.79 23.05 -17.16
N ASN A 54 -10.55 24.33 -16.83
CA ASN A 54 -10.28 25.37 -17.83
C ASN A 54 -8.78 25.58 -18.05
N GLU A 55 -7.92 24.92 -17.28
CA GLU A 55 -6.47 25.04 -17.40
C GLU A 55 -5.91 23.96 -18.32
N THR A 56 -5.39 24.39 -19.47
CA THR A 56 -4.95 23.51 -20.56
C THR A 56 -3.87 22.50 -20.14
N GLY A 57 -2.97 22.88 -19.23
CA GLY A 57 -1.95 21.96 -18.67
C GLY A 57 -2.53 20.90 -17.74
N PHE A 58 -3.62 21.21 -17.03
CA PHE A 58 -4.26 20.32 -16.06
C PHE A 58 -5.20 19.31 -16.71
N VAL A 59 -5.95 19.73 -17.73
CA VAL A 59 -6.95 18.87 -18.40
C VAL A 59 -6.33 17.60 -18.99
N ALA A 60 -5.10 17.70 -19.52
CA ALA A 60 -4.41 16.54 -20.09
C ALA A 60 -3.81 15.59 -19.03
N ARG A 61 -3.30 16.15 -17.92
CA ARG A 61 -2.58 15.36 -16.90
C ARG A 61 -3.49 14.76 -15.83
N LEU A 62 -4.66 15.35 -15.61
CA LEU A 62 -5.59 14.95 -14.54
C LEU A 62 -6.20 13.55 -14.76
N PRO A 63 -6.60 13.13 -15.98
CA PRO A 63 -7.04 11.76 -16.24
C PRO A 63 -5.91 10.73 -16.06
N GLU A 64 -4.68 11.07 -16.45
CA GLU A 64 -3.51 10.20 -16.28
C GLU A 64 -3.19 9.97 -14.81
N ALA A 65 -3.11 11.05 -14.01
CA ALA A 65 -2.86 10.95 -12.58
C ALA A 65 -4.02 10.25 -11.85
N GLY A 66 -5.26 10.54 -12.23
CA GLY A 66 -6.44 9.85 -11.70
C GLY A 66 -6.40 8.34 -11.96
N THR A 67 -6.02 7.93 -13.17
CA THR A 67 -5.87 6.51 -13.52
C THR A 67 -4.76 5.85 -12.68
N LEU A 68 -3.63 6.53 -12.46
CA LEU A 68 -2.53 6.02 -11.63
C LEU A 68 -2.94 5.85 -10.16
N PHE A 69 -3.64 6.83 -9.58
CA PHE A 69 -4.15 6.71 -8.20
C PHE A 69 -5.21 5.62 -8.08
N PHE A 70 -6.04 5.42 -9.11
CA PHE A 70 -7.01 4.32 -9.15
C PHE A 70 -6.33 2.94 -9.16
N TRP A 71 -5.30 2.75 -10.00
CA TRP A 71 -4.52 1.51 -9.99
C TRP A 71 -3.80 1.28 -8.67
N GLY A 72 -3.28 2.35 -8.05
CA GLY A 72 -2.66 2.28 -6.73
C GLY A 72 -3.65 1.85 -5.65
N LEU A 73 -4.85 2.43 -5.67
CA LEU A 73 -5.94 2.06 -4.77
C LEU A 73 -6.36 0.60 -4.96
N ALA A 74 -6.58 0.18 -6.21
CA ALA A 74 -7.00 -1.19 -6.54
C ALA A 74 -5.95 -2.21 -6.06
N ALA A 75 -4.67 -1.97 -6.34
CA ALA A 75 -3.57 -2.82 -5.89
C ALA A 75 -3.49 -2.89 -4.35
N ALA A 76 -3.67 -1.76 -3.66
CA ALA A 76 -3.65 -1.71 -2.20
C ALA A 76 -4.83 -2.46 -1.56
N ILE A 77 -6.03 -2.38 -2.15
CA ILE A 77 -7.21 -3.15 -1.69
C ILE A 77 -6.97 -4.65 -1.87
N VAL A 78 -6.48 -5.07 -3.04
CA VAL A 78 -6.17 -6.48 -3.30
C VAL A 78 -5.09 -6.99 -2.34
N ALA A 79 -4.02 -6.22 -2.14
CA ALA A 79 -2.97 -6.56 -1.19
C ALA A 79 -3.50 -6.65 0.25
N GLY A 80 -4.44 -5.78 0.65
CA GLY A 80 -5.10 -5.85 1.95
C GLY A 80 -5.92 -7.13 2.12
N PHE A 81 -6.69 -7.50 1.10
CA PHE A 81 -7.46 -8.75 1.10
C PHE A 81 -6.55 -9.99 1.16
N LEU A 82 -5.49 -10.03 0.37
CA LEU A 82 -4.49 -11.10 0.41
C LEU A 82 -3.76 -11.13 1.77
N GLY A 83 -3.53 -9.98 2.39
CA GLY A 83 -2.97 -9.86 3.74
C GLY A 83 -3.81 -10.58 4.79
N TYR A 84 -5.14 -10.46 4.72
CA TYR A 84 -6.04 -11.22 5.61
C TYR A 84 -5.92 -12.73 5.41
N ILE A 85 -5.84 -13.19 4.15
CA ILE A 85 -5.65 -14.62 3.84
C ILE A 85 -4.30 -15.10 4.37
N TYR A 86 -3.24 -14.30 4.19
CA TYR A 86 -1.90 -14.60 4.68
C TYR A 86 -1.89 -14.75 6.19
N GLN A 87 -2.51 -13.82 6.93
CA GLN A 87 -2.59 -13.89 8.38
C GLN A 87 -3.31 -15.18 8.84
N SER A 88 -4.42 -15.55 8.18
CA SER A 88 -5.12 -16.79 8.47
C SER A 88 -4.26 -18.04 8.22
N LEU A 89 -3.48 -18.06 7.13
CA LEU A 89 -2.57 -19.17 6.81
C LEU A 89 -1.40 -19.28 7.79
N VAL A 90 -0.81 -18.15 8.21
CA VAL A 90 0.25 -18.13 9.21
C VAL A 90 -0.26 -18.67 10.54
N THR A 91 -1.39 -18.15 11.04
CA THR A 91 -2.02 -18.64 12.27
C THR A 91 -2.31 -20.14 12.21
N ARG A 92 -2.80 -20.64 11.07
CA ARG A 92 -3.06 -22.07 10.87
C ARG A 92 -1.76 -22.89 10.87
N ASN A 93 -0.71 -22.40 10.22
CA ASN A 93 0.59 -23.07 10.20
C ASN A 93 1.23 -23.14 11.60
N GLU A 94 1.05 -22.10 12.42
CA GLU A 94 1.48 -22.12 13.82
C GLU A 94 0.67 -23.11 14.66
N TRP A 95 -0.65 -23.16 14.45
CA TRP A 95 -1.53 -24.12 15.12
C TRP A 95 -1.18 -25.57 14.78
N ASP A 96 -0.91 -25.83 13.50
CA ASP A 96 -0.46 -27.14 13.01
C ASP A 96 0.91 -27.53 13.63
N GLN A 97 1.84 -26.58 13.78
CA GLN A 97 3.12 -26.82 14.46
C GLN A 97 2.95 -27.08 15.97
N MET A 98 2.01 -26.40 16.63
CA MET A 98 1.66 -26.68 18.03
C MET A 98 1.10 -28.09 18.19
N ALA A 99 0.18 -28.51 17.31
CA ALA A 99 -0.42 -29.84 17.34
C ALA A 99 0.59 -30.98 17.13
N VAL A 100 1.68 -30.73 16.39
CA VAL A 100 2.79 -31.71 16.23
C VAL A 100 3.65 -31.79 17.50
N ARG A 101 3.94 -30.65 18.14
CA ARG A 101 4.81 -30.60 19.32
C ARG A 101 4.11 -31.01 20.62
N PHE A 102 2.79 -30.79 20.70
CA PHE A 102 1.91 -31.20 21.79
C PHE A 102 0.74 -32.01 21.22
N PRO A 103 0.98 -33.27 20.82
CA PRO A 103 -0.05 -34.09 20.21
C PRO A 103 -1.14 -34.40 21.23
N ALA A 104 -2.31 -33.81 21.03
CA ALA A 104 -3.54 -34.25 21.70
C ALA A 104 -3.98 -35.59 21.10
N PRO A 105 -4.60 -36.49 21.88
CA PRO A 105 -5.17 -37.72 21.31
C PRO A 105 -6.21 -37.35 20.22
N ASN A 106 -6.08 -37.96 19.04
CA ASN A 106 -6.91 -37.77 17.84
C ASN A 106 -6.70 -36.51 16.98
N THR A 107 -5.54 -35.85 17.03
CA THR A 107 -5.23 -34.78 16.06
C THR A 107 -4.83 -35.34 14.69
N LYS A 108 -5.51 -34.85 13.63
CA LYS A 108 -5.15 -35.13 12.24
C LYS A 108 -3.76 -34.56 11.91
N PRO A 109 -2.99 -35.19 11.01
CA PRO A 109 -1.68 -34.70 10.64
C PRO A 109 -1.74 -33.27 10.06
N PRO A 110 -0.74 -32.42 10.36
CA PRO A 110 -0.67 -31.05 9.88
C PRO A 110 -0.59 -31.01 8.36
N LYS A 111 -1.22 -30.00 7.76
CA LYS A 111 -1.29 -29.86 6.30
C LYS A 111 -0.04 -29.13 5.79
N GLN A 112 0.89 -29.86 5.17
CA GLN A 112 2.20 -29.34 4.73
C GLN A 112 2.17 -28.23 3.66
N TRP A 113 1.03 -27.97 3.02
CA TRP A 113 0.91 -26.95 1.98
C TRP A 113 0.81 -25.51 2.50
N ALA A 114 0.49 -25.30 3.78
CA ALA A 114 0.27 -23.95 4.32
C ALA A 114 1.54 -23.07 4.26
N LYS A 115 2.72 -23.67 4.48
CA LYS A 115 4.00 -22.97 4.52
C LYS A 115 4.42 -22.39 3.15
N PRO A 116 4.52 -23.17 2.05
CA PRO A 116 4.86 -22.61 0.74
C PRO A 116 3.83 -21.59 0.24
N THR A 117 2.52 -21.82 0.49
CA THR A 117 1.47 -20.88 0.12
C THR A 117 1.61 -19.55 0.85
N SER A 118 1.92 -19.55 2.15
CA SER A 118 2.17 -18.31 2.91
C SER A 118 3.36 -17.51 2.37
N THR A 119 4.45 -18.18 1.98
CA THR A 119 5.65 -17.53 1.44
C THR A 119 5.39 -16.88 0.08
N ILE A 120 4.66 -17.55 -0.80
CA ILE A 120 4.29 -16.98 -2.10
C ILE A 120 3.37 -15.78 -1.89
N LEU A 121 2.39 -15.91 -0.98
CA LEU A 121 1.40 -14.88 -0.73
C LEU A 121 2.03 -13.59 -0.17
N ILE A 122 3.00 -13.69 0.75
CA ILE A 122 3.69 -12.50 1.27
C ILE A 122 4.50 -11.79 0.19
N ILE A 123 5.13 -12.52 -0.73
CA ILE A 123 5.85 -11.92 -1.86
C ILE A 123 4.87 -11.15 -2.76
N ILE A 124 3.71 -11.72 -3.07
CA ILE A 124 2.68 -11.07 -3.88
C ILE A 124 2.18 -9.79 -3.19
N ILE A 125 1.90 -9.84 -1.88
CA ILE A 125 1.46 -8.67 -1.09
C ILE A 125 2.52 -7.57 -1.14
N LEU A 126 3.80 -7.91 -0.98
CA LEU A 126 4.90 -6.94 -1.04
C LEU A 126 5.02 -6.30 -2.42
N LEU A 127 4.95 -7.10 -3.49
CA LEU A 127 5.00 -6.59 -4.86
C LEU A 127 3.83 -5.64 -5.15
N LEU A 128 2.62 -5.99 -4.72
CA LEU A 128 1.45 -5.12 -4.86
C LEU A 128 1.59 -3.83 -4.03
N GLY A 129 2.15 -3.91 -2.81
CA GLY A 129 2.40 -2.75 -1.97
C GLY A 129 3.41 -1.79 -2.60
N VAL A 130 4.55 -2.31 -3.10
CA VAL A 130 5.55 -1.52 -3.82
C VAL A 130 4.97 -0.93 -5.10
N PHE A 131 4.18 -1.70 -5.85
CA PHE A 131 3.49 -1.21 -7.03
C PHE A 131 2.53 -0.07 -6.69
N ALA A 132 1.71 -0.21 -5.65
CA ALA A 132 0.75 0.80 -5.20
C ALA A 132 1.44 2.13 -4.81
N ILE A 133 2.57 2.05 -4.10
CA ILE A 133 3.38 3.23 -3.76
C ILE A 133 4.01 3.83 -5.02
N GLY A 134 4.55 3.00 -5.92
CA GLY A 134 5.18 3.44 -7.15
C GLY A 134 4.23 4.20 -8.07
N VAL A 135 3.01 3.69 -8.28
CA VAL A 135 2.00 4.39 -9.10
C VAL A 135 1.47 5.64 -8.40
N PHE A 136 1.39 5.65 -7.06
CA PHE A 136 1.05 6.87 -6.32
C PHE A 136 2.10 7.97 -6.54
N LEU A 137 3.39 7.66 -6.37
CA LEU A 137 4.48 8.62 -6.59
C LEU A 137 4.50 9.12 -8.04
N LYS A 138 4.23 8.24 -9.02
CA LYS A 138 4.11 8.62 -10.43
C LYS A 138 2.89 9.52 -10.68
N GLY A 139 1.74 9.22 -10.07
CA GLY A 139 0.54 10.07 -10.17
C GLY A 139 0.80 11.46 -9.57
N ALA A 140 1.47 11.50 -8.41
CA ALA A 140 1.87 12.75 -7.76
C ALA A 140 2.85 13.56 -8.61
N SER A 141 3.83 12.92 -9.28
CA SER A 141 4.77 13.62 -10.16
C SER A 141 4.07 14.24 -11.37
N HIS A 142 3.12 13.54 -12.00
CA HIS A 142 2.32 14.10 -13.11
C HIS A 142 1.53 15.35 -12.68
N MET A 143 1.02 15.36 -11.44
CA MET A 143 0.34 16.54 -10.88
C MET A 143 1.30 17.69 -10.57
N LEU A 144 2.48 17.39 -10.02
CA LEU A 144 3.51 18.41 -9.78
C LEU A 144 3.99 19.06 -11.09
N ASP A 145 4.14 18.29 -12.16
CA ASP A 145 4.55 18.82 -13.46
C ASP A 145 3.46 19.69 -14.10
N ALA A 146 2.18 19.38 -13.89
CA ALA A 146 1.07 20.24 -14.33
C ALA A 146 1.15 21.64 -13.70
N PHE A 147 1.47 21.74 -12.41
CA PHE A 147 1.65 23.03 -11.72
C PHE A 147 2.90 23.81 -12.18
N LYS A 148 3.96 23.13 -12.63
CA LYS A 148 5.17 23.81 -13.14
C LYS A 148 4.95 24.44 -14.50
N ILE A 149 4.19 23.79 -15.37
CA ILE A 149 3.87 24.30 -16.70
C ILE A 149 3.10 25.62 -16.59
N ASP A 150 2.17 25.71 -15.64
CA ASP A 150 1.33 26.89 -15.46
C ASP A 150 2.12 28.15 -15.05
N LYS A 151 3.07 28.04 -14.10
CA LYS A 151 3.96 29.17 -13.75
C LYS A 151 4.74 29.73 -14.94
N SER A 152 5.23 28.86 -15.82
CA SER A 152 6.02 29.28 -16.98
C SER A 152 5.20 30.07 -18.02
N GLN A 153 3.92 29.70 -18.19
CA GLN A 153 2.99 30.39 -19.08
C GLN A 153 2.61 31.78 -18.52
N ILE A 154 2.39 31.89 -17.21
CA ILE A 154 2.07 33.16 -16.54
C ILE A 154 3.23 34.16 -16.68
N GLU A 155 4.48 33.71 -16.48
CA GLU A 155 5.66 34.58 -16.63
C GLU A 155 5.86 35.08 -18.08
N GLN A 156 5.63 34.22 -19.08
CA GLN A 156 5.71 34.62 -20.49
C GLN A 156 4.62 35.63 -20.86
N THR A 157 3.38 35.41 -20.41
CA THR A 157 2.26 36.32 -20.69
C THR A 157 2.48 37.70 -20.04
N THR A 158 3.05 37.72 -18.83
CA THR A 158 3.36 38.97 -18.11
C THR A 158 4.48 39.75 -18.82
N LYS A 159 5.54 39.06 -19.28
CA LYS A 159 6.62 39.69 -20.06
C LYS A 159 6.13 40.24 -21.41
N SER A 160 5.24 39.51 -22.09
CA SER A 160 4.64 39.96 -23.35
C SER A 160 3.82 41.24 -23.17
N LYS A 161 2.94 41.29 -22.17
CA LYS A 161 2.12 42.48 -21.87
C LYS A 161 2.96 43.68 -21.43
N ALA A 162 4.02 43.46 -20.64
CA ALA A 162 4.95 44.53 -20.27
C ALA A 162 5.72 45.08 -21.48
N ALA A 163 6.08 44.23 -22.44
CA ALA A 163 6.74 44.64 -23.67
C ALA A 163 5.81 45.41 -24.63
N GLU A 164 4.52 45.10 -24.66
CA GLU A 164 3.51 45.85 -25.42
C GLU A 164 3.21 47.21 -24.79
N ALA A 165 3.13 47.30 -23.46
CA ALA A 165 2.89 48.55 -22.74
C ALA A 165 4.01 49.59 -22.90
N ASN A 166 5.26 49.16 -23.09
CA ASN A 166 6.41 50.06 -23.34
C ASN A 166 6.52 50.55 -24.80
N LYS A 167 5.63 50.09 -25.70
CA LYS A 167 5.58 50.55 -27.11
C LYS A 167 4.51 51.62 -27.36
N GLN A 168 3.74 52.00 -26.35
CA GLN A 168 2.79 53.12 -26.37
C GLN A 168 3.39 54.33 -25.68
#